data_AF-A0A960NSW3-F1
#
_entry.id   AF-A0A960NSW3-F1
#
_cell.length_a   1.000
_cell.length_b   1.000
_cell.length_c   1.000
_cell.angle_alpha   90.00
_cell.angle_beta   90.00
_cell.angle_gamma   90.00
#
_symmetry.space_group_name_H-M   'P 1'
#
loop_
_entity.id
_entity.type
_entity.pdbx_description
1 polymer ?
#
loop_
_entity_poly.entity_id
_entity_poly.type
_entity_poly.pdbx_seq_one_letter_code
_entity_poly.pdbx_strand_id
1 'polypeptide(L)'
;MSADDTDKLTRLFAGRGSASRVVTIPPGDYHLDGCTPIPLRPDTHVNAAGARFHLPPALKDRARVVLFQGEDLEDFSWTGGHFSGHVFDPTRPDNPWPPNANTRPILVTTSQAGNTRNLSFTAITAQGVAGAVITVQGKEDPHDEMRISRHAHRIMIKNCRFENCGKFMWDYGYLWQITVWPDDNRPAEREHAARYFRHDLVHGPLRIESSDDRIWFDNTTPLPLTPRHEGPEALRGHHWICLFGDSLPANIVRGRQYAVIESAPDYVRIAEKIDAPPLVFAGTAGPNVKLIANLFEAHLALFSPVGAGPGKGAFDLVGCQGVTVSNSSFSAPGDTMHIQKCRDIHFVGNRITGSRMGAFFLAEFCENALVEENF
;
A
#
# COMPACT_ATOMS: atom_id res chain seq x y z
N MET A 1 21.53 17.15 12.99
CA MET A 1 21.29 15.73 12.67
C MET A 1 21.85 14.92 13.82
N SER A 2 21.04 14.11 14.50
CA SER A 2 21.56 13.12 15.45
C SER A 2 22.43 12.11 14.69
N ALA A 3 23.44 11.55 15.34
CA ALA A 3 24.25 10.49 14.74
C ALA A 3 23.39 9.22 14.53
N ASP A 4 23.63 8.50 13.44
CA ASP A 4 22.97 7.21 13.16
C ASP A 4 23.54 6.10 14.07
N ASP A 5 22.66 5.42 14.79
CA ASP A 5 22.97 4.37 15.76
C ASP A 5 23.03 2.96 15.15
N THR A 6 22.85 2.83 13.83
CA THR A 6 22.80 1.54 13.11
C THR A 6 24.03 0.67 13.39
N ASP A 7 25.24 1.23 13.37
CA ASP A 7 26.47 0.50 13.66
C ASP A 7 26.54 -0.02 15.11
N LYS A 8 26.08 0.80 16.06
CA LYS A 8 26.07 0.46 17.50
C LYS A 8 25.15 -0.72 17.75
N LEU A 9 23.94 -0.68 17.19
CA LEU A 9 22.99 -1.80 17.30
C LEU A 9 23.47 -3.02 16.51
N THR A 10 24.03 -2.86 15.31
CA THR A 10 24.58 -3.97 14.53
C THR A 10 25.62 -4.77 15.32
N ARG A 11 26.53 -4.08 16.04
CA ARG A 11 27.52 -4.75 16.92
C ARG A 11 26.86 -5.51 18.06
N LEU A 12 25.81 -4.94 18.66
CA LEU A 12 25.03 -5.60 19.72
C LEU A 12 24.37 -6.90 19.21
N PHE A 13 23.83 -6.87 17.98
CA PHE A 13 23.27 -8.04 17.29
C PHE A 13 24.33 -9.00 16.71
N ALA A 14 25.61 -8.62 16.69
CA ALA A 14 26.71 -9.44 16.17
C ALA A 14 27.43 -10.32 17.22
N GLY A 15 27.41 -9.95 18.51
CA GLY A 15 28.01 -10.68 19.66
C GLY A 15 28.00 -12.23 19.60
N ARG A 16 29.06 -12.89 20.07
CA ARG A 16 29.31 -14.33 19.83
C ARG A 16 28.79 -15.24 20.96
N GLY A 17 28.22 -16.39 20.60
CA GLY A 17 27.93 -17.53 21.51
C GLY A 17 26.81 -18.44 20.99
N SER A 18 27.05 -19.76 20.95
CA SER A 18 26.08 -20.79 20.56
C SER A 18 25.31 -21.31 21.78
N ALA A 19 24.19 -20.65 22.07
CA ALA A 19 23.03 -21.05 22.86
C ALA A 19 22.06 -19.85 22.79
N SER A 20 20.75 -20.07 22.93
CA SER A 20 19.68 -19.04 22.96
C SER A 20 20.22 -17.64 23.31
N ARG A 21 20.20 -16.76 22.31
CA ARG A 21 20.90 -15.47 22.34
C ARG A 21 19.97 -14.39 22.88
N VAL A 22 20.18 -13.99 24.12
CA VAL A 22 19.49 -12.80 24.66
C VAL A 22 20.22 -11.54 24.18
N VAL A 23 19.51 -10.67 23.47
CA VAL A 23 19.98 -9.35 23.04
C VAL A 23 19.22 -8.29 23.82
N THR A 24 19.88 -7.66 24.78
CA THR A 24 19.29 -6.55 25.55
C THR A 24 19.73 -5.22 24.95
N ILE A 25 18.77 -4.46 24.41
CA ILE A 25 18.98 -3.08 23.95
C ILE A 25 18.75 -2.16 25.15
N PRO A 26 19.77 -1.41 25.61
CA PRO A 26 19.62 -0.52 26.76
C PRO A 26 18.52 0.54 26.53
N PRO A 27 17.84 1.01 27.59
CA PRO A 27 16.96 2.17 27.48
C PRO A 27 17.69 3.38 26.90
N GLY A 28 17.00 4.14 26.05
CA GLY A 28 17.58 5.31 25.38
C GLY A 28 16.98 5.57 24.01
N ASP A 29 17.41 6.67 23.39
CA ASP A 29 17.04 7.06 22.03
C ASP A 29 18.06 6.49 21.03
N TYR A 30 17.54 5.91 19.96
CA TYR A 30 18.30 5.33 18.86
C TYR A 30 17.78 5.91 17.56
N HIS A 31 18.61 6.69 16.87
CA HIS A 31 18.25 7.25 15.57
C HIS A 31 18.75 6.32 14.48
N LEU A 32 17.84 5.79 13.66
CA LEU A 32 18.17 4.78 12.64
C LEU A 32 17.76 5.29 11.27
N ASP A 33 18.71 5.38 10.35
CA ASP A 33 18.42 5.83 8.98
C ASP A 33 17.63 4.78 8.18
N GLY A 34 17.84 3.49 8.52
CA GLY A 34 17.30 2.31 7.87
C GLY A 34 17.65 2.15 6.40
N CYS A 35 18.78 2.74 5.97
CA CYS A 35 19.40 2.48 4.68
C CYS A 35 20.00 1.07 4.64
N THR A 36 20.58 0.62 5.76
CA THR A 36 21.06 -0.75 5.96
C THR A 36 20.33 -1.39 7.13
N PRO A 37 19.55 -2.46 6.92
CA PRO A 37 18.84 -3.11 8.00
C PRO A 37 19.79 -3.83 8.96
N ILE A 38 19.48 -3.75 10.25
CA ILE A 38 20.17 -4.51 11.30
C ILE A 38 19.74 -5.98 11.20
N PRO A 39 20.67 -6.93 11.02
CA PRO A 39 20.33 -8.33 10.79
C PRO A 39 19.81 -9.01 12.06
N LEU A 40 18.64 -9.63 11.94
CA LEU A 40 18.05 -10.55 12.90
C LEU A 40 18.56 -11.97 12.63
N ARG A 41 18.61 -12.80 13.67
CA ARG A 41 19.12 -14.17 13.60
C ARG A 41 18.18 -15.14 14.32
N PRO A 42 18.16 -16.42 13.93
CA PRO A 42 17.46 -17.45 14.69
C PRO A 42 17.91 -17.52 16.15
N ASP A 43 17.12 -18.19 16.99
CA ASP A 43 17.38 -18.46 18.41
C ASP A 43 17.70 -17.18 19.22
N THR A 44 17.10 -16.05 18.85
CA THR A 44 17.39 -14.74 19.43
C THR A 44 16.19 -14.16 20.17
N HIS A 45 16.41 -13.75 21.42
CA HIS A 45 15.44 -13.06 22.25
C HIS A 45 15.87 -11.62 22.48
N VAL A 46 15.23 -10.68 21.79
CA VAL A 46 15.45 -9.25 21.94
C VAL A 46 14.62 -8.71 23.09
N ASN A 47 15.27 -8.04 24.03
CA ASN A 47 14.63 -7.20 25.04
C ASN A 47 14.98 -5.73 24.77
N ALA A 48 13.98 -4.95 24.37
CA ALA A 48 14.09 -3.54 24.04
C ALA A 48 13.28 -2.65 25.01
N ALA A 49 13.01 -3.12 26.22
CA ALA A 49 12.29 -2.34 27.22
C ALA A 49 12.97 -0.99 27.49
N GLY A 50 12.24 0.11 27.27
CA GLY A 50 12.75 1.48 27.42
C GLY A 50 13.58 2.02 26.25
N ALA A 51 13.81 1.23 25.19
CA ALA A 51 14.44 1.72 23.97
C ALA A 51 13.43 2.46 23.07
N ARG A 52 13.84 3.58 22.49
CA ARG A 52 13.06 4.41 21.56
C ARG A 52 13.80 4.51 20.24
N PHE A 53 13.23 3.94 19.18
CA PHE A 53 13.78 3.94 17.84
C PHE A 53 13.11 5.02 17.00
N HIS A 54 13.91 5.98 16.55
CA HIS A 54 13.47 7.11 15.74
C HIS A 54 13.80 6.85 14.28
N LEU A 55 12.77 6.74 13.45
CA LEU A 55 12.93 6.76 12.00
C LEU A 55 13.38 8.15 11.51
N PRO A 56 13.87 8.28 10.26
CA PRO A 56 14.34 9.56 9.74
C PRO A 56 13.29 10.66 9.86
N PRO A 57 13.68 11.89 10.28
CA PRO A 57 12.71 12.99 10.45
C PRO A 57 12.08 13.45 9.13
N ALA A 58 12.70 13.12 7.98
CA ALA A 58 12.18 13.38 6.65
C ALA A 58 12.54 12.21 5.72
N LEU A 59 11.67 11.92 4.77
CA LEU A 59 11.88 10.88 3.76
C LEU A 59 11.69 11.46 2.35
N LYS A 60 12.43 10.89 1.39
CA LYS A 60 12.29 11.22 -0.03
C LYS A 60 11.11 10.47 -0.65
N ASP A 61 10.72 10.92 -1.84
CA ASP A 61 9.74 10.21 -2.68
C ASP A 61 10.11 8.73 -2.84
N ARG A 62 9.14 7.84 -2.65
CA ARG A 62 9.30 6.38 -2.75
C ARG A 62 10.36 5.78 -1.81
N ALA A 63 10.71 6.46 -0.72
CA ALA A 63 11.64 5.93 0.26
C ALA A 63 11.19 4.55 0.79
N ARG A 64 12.16 3.67 1.02
CA ARG A 64 11.98 2.35 1.63
C ARG A 64 12.95 2.26 2.80
N VAL A 65 12.39 2.13 4.00
CA VAL A 65 13.18 2.07 5.23
C VAL A 65 12.85 0.76 5.92
N VAL A 66 13.89 -0.02 6.24
CA VAL A 66 13.77 -1.22 7.05
C VAL A 66 14.82 -1.12 8.15
N LEU A 67 14.40 -1.22 9.42
CA LEU A 67 15.31 -1.05 10.55
C LEU A 67 15.95 -2.37 10.96
N PHE A 68 15.13 -3.42 11.10
CA PHE A 68 15.55 -4.76 11.50
C PHE A 68 15.03 -5.76 10.48
N GLN A 69 15.89 -6.66 10.00
CA GLN A 69 15.52 -7.64 8.98
C GLN A 69 16.08 -9.02 9.28
N GLY A 70 15.26 -10.05 9.14
CA GLY A 70 15.67 -11.45 9.16
C GLY A 70 15.08 -12.24 7.99
N GLU A 71 15.74 -13.34 7.65
CA GLU A 71 15.25 -14.35 6.72
C GLU A 71 15.35 -15.72 7.39
N ASP A 72 14.33 -16.57 7.21
CA ASP A 72 14.30 -17.94 7.74
C ASP A 72 14.57 -18.01 9.25
N LEU A 73 13.86 -17.15 10.00
CA LEU A 73 14.03 -17.07 11.45
C LEU A 73 13.30 -18.20 12.17
N GLU A 74 14.02 -18.89 13.04
CA GLU A 74 13.46 -19.88 13.96
C GLU A 74 13.65 -19.42 15.41
N ASP A 75 12.62 -19.63 16.24
CA ASP A 75 12.70 -19.43 17.70
C ASP A 75 13.19 -18.01 18.09
N PHE A 76 12.58 -17.01 17.45
CA PHE A 76 12.90 -15.60 17.63
C PHE A 76 11.81 -14.87 18.41
N SER A 77 12.20 -14.03 19.35
CA SER A 77 11.26 -13.16 20.05
C SER A 77 11.75 -11.73 20.20
N TRP A 78 10.84 -10.77 20.11
CA TRP A 78 11.09 -9.37 20.41
C TRP A 78 10.12 -8.87 21.48
N THR A 79 10.66 -8.33 22.58
CA THR A 79 9.86 -7.76 23.67
C THR A 79 10.18 -6.29 23.89
N GLY A 80 9.15 -5.44 23.92
CA GLY A 80 9.28 -4.02 24.25
C GLY A 80 9.79 -3.15 23.11
N GLY A 81 10.06 -1.89 23.45
CA GLY A 81 10.54 -0.87 22.52
C GLY A 81 9.43 0.02 21.96
N HIS A 82 9.82 1.21 21.54
CA HIS A 82 8.94 2.18 20.89
C HIS A 82 9.50 2.62 19.54
N PHE A 83 8.70 2.56 18.48
CA PHE A 83 9.07 3.06 17.15
C PHE A 83 8.34 4.36 16.82
N SER A 84 9.07 5.42 16.50
CA SER A 84 8.48 6.74 16.16
C SER A 84 8.73 7.09 14.70
N GLY A 85 7.66 7.46 14.00
CA GLY A 85 7.68 7.89 12.60
C GLY A 85 6.77 9.08 12.30
N HIS A 86 6.65 9.40 11.01
CA HIS A 86 5.92 10.57 10.51
C HIS A 86 5.02 10.24 9.31
N VAL A 87 4.21 9.18 9.41
CA VAL A 87 3.26 8.78 8.36
C VAL A 87 2.48 9.98 7.83
N PHE A 88 2.28 9.97 6.51
CA PHE A 88 1.53 11.01 5.82
C PHE A 88 0.10 11.11 6.35
N ASP A 89 -0.32 12.33 6.66
CA ASP A 89 -1.69 12.67 7.03
C ASP A 89 -2.14 13.90 6.21
N PRO A 90 -3.13 13.76 5.30
CA PRO A 90 -3.59 14.87 4.46
C PRO A 90 -4.25 16.01 5.26
N THR A 91 -4.60 15.79 6.53
CA THR A 91 -5.15 16.84 7.41
C THR A 91 -4.07 17.76 7.97
N ARG A 92 -2.79 17.37 7.87
CA ARG A 92 -1.65 18.14 8.38
C ARG A 92 -1.06 19.00 7.25
N PRO A 93 -0.71 20.27 7.52
CA PRO A 93 -0.06 21.12 6.52
C PRO A 93 1.36 20.64 6.22
N ASP A 94 2.07 20.17 7.25
CA ASP A 94 3.45 19.70 7.15
C ASP A 94 3.50 18.18 7.19
N ASN A 95 3.88 17.58 6.06
CA ASN A 95 4.10 16.15 5.90
C ASN A 95 5.56 15.90 5.51
N PRO A 96 6.44 15.53 6.46
CA PRO A 96 7.86 15.34 6.17
C PRO A 96 8.14 14.03 5.44
N TRP A 97 7.19 13.09 5.45
CA TRP A 97 7.24 11.87 4.65
C TRP A 97 6.16 11.94 3.56
N PRO A 98 6.49 11.66 2.29
CA PRO A 98 5.50 11.62 1.23
C PRO A 98 4.56 10.41 1.38
N PRO A 99 3.35 10.45 0.81
CA PRO A 99 2.35 9.39 0.94
C PRO A 99 2.80 8.04 0.36
N ASN A 100 3.79 8.03 -0.55
CA ASN A 100 4.35 6.81 -1.14
C ASN A 100 5.62 6.28 -0.44
N ALA A 101 6.06 6.92 0.65
CA ALA A 101 7.10 6.37 1.50
C ALA A 101 6.58 5.12 2.24
N ASN A 102 7.45 4.17 2.50
CA ASN A 102 7.10 2.94 3.20
C ASN A 102 8.19 2.58 4.19
N THR A 103 7.80 2.37 5.44
CA THR A 103 8.70 2.04 6.53
C THR A 103 8.27 0.75 7.23
N ARG A 104 9.23 -0.16 7.45
CA ARG A 104 9.03 -1.46 8.10
C ARG A 104 10.06 -1.65 9.21
N PRO A 105 9.75 -1.25 10.45
CA PRO A 105 10.63 -1.44 11.58
C PRO A 105 11.17 -2.86 11.71
N ILE A 106 10.32 -3.87 11.64
CA ILE A 106 10.72 -5.28 11.73
C ILE A 106 10.20 -6.04 10.51
N LEU A 107 11.10 -6.62 9.72
CA LEU A 107 10.79 -7.41 8.54
C LEU A 107 11.38 -8.83 8.66
N VAL A 108 10.52 -9.83 8.54
CA VAL A 108 10.93 -11.24 8.46
C VAL A 108 10.38 -11.88 7.19
N THR A 109 11.25 -12.53 6.42
CA THR A 109 10.87 -13.24 5.18
C THR A 109 11.21 -14.73 5.28
N THR A 110 10.46 -15.56 4.58
CA THR A 110 10.75 -16.99 4.39
C THR A 110 11.25 -17.22 2.98
N SER A 111 12.40 -17.90 2.84
CA SER A 111 12.94 -18.29 1.55
C SER A 111 12.25 -19.54 0.99
N GLN A 112 12.52 -19.88 -0.27
CA GLN A 112 11.93 -21.06 -0.91
C GLN A 112 12.32 -22.38 -0.24
N ALA A 113 13.57 -22.45 0.24
CA ALA A 113 14.13 -23.66 0.83
C ALA A 113 14.08 -23.62 2.36
N GLY A 114 14.09 -22.42 2.96
CA GLY A 114 14.18 -22.22 4.38
C GLY A 114 12.88 -22.40 5.14
N ASN A 115 12.93 -21.94 6.38
CA ASN A 115 11.91 -22.18 7.38
C ASN A 115 11.85 -20.98 8.33
N THR A 116 10.67 -20.37 8.44
CA THR A 116 10.40 -19.34 9.43
C THR A 116 9.38 -19.89 10.41
N ARG A 117 9.73 -19.97 11.70
CA ARG A 117 8.80 -20.49 12.71
C ARG A 117 9.04 -19.94 14.10
N ASN A 118 8.01 -20.02 14.94
CA ASN A 118 8.08 -19.69 16.37
C ASN A 118 8.53 -18.23 16.60
N LEU A 119 7.79 -17.29 15.99
CA LEU A 119 8.07 -15.86 16.15
C LEU A 119 7.13 -15.26 17.18
N SER A 120 7.67 -14.49 18.13
CA SER A 120 6.88 -13.79 19.15
C SER A 120 7.24 -12.32 19.23
N PHE A 121 6.24 -11.44 19.08
CA PHE A 121 6.36 -10.00 19.23
C PHE A 121 5.46 -9.55 20.38
N THR A 122 6.05 -9.00 21.44
CA THR A 122 5.33 -8.70 22.68
C THR A 122 5.60 -7.29 23.17
N ALA A 123 4.57 -6.57 23.61
CA ALA A 123 4.70 -5.27 24.27
C ALA A 123 5.43 -4.20 23.43
N ILE A 124 5.41 -4.35 22.10
CA ILE A 124 5.96 -3.35 21.17
C ILE A 124 4.98 -2.20 21.05
N THR A 125 5.48 -0.98 21.11
CA THR A 125 4.69 0.22 20.83
C THR A 125 5.22 0.93 19.59
N ALA A 126 4.34 1.60 18.86
CA ALA A 126 4.73 2.41 17.71
C ALA A 126 3.77 3.55 17.47
N GLN A 127 4.27 4.64 16.90
CA GLN A 127 3.47 5.77 16.46
C GLN A 127 3.96 6.29 15.10
N GLY A 128 3.03 6.50 14.17
CA GLY A 128 3.32 7.22 12.93
C GLY A 128 4.19 6.45 11.92
N VAL A 129 4.21 5.12 11.95
CA VAL A 129 4.97 4.32 10.97
C VAL A 129 4.20 4.31 9.64
N ALA A 130 4.86 4.54 8.49
CA ALA A 130 4.22 4.64 7.17
C ALA A 130 4.05 3.28 6.46
N GLY A 131 4.02 2.22 7.24
CA GLY A 131 3.93 0.83 6.82
C GLY A 131 3.73 -0.04 8.06
N ALA A 132 3.89 -1.35 7.89
CA ALA A 132 3.72 -2.29 8.98
C ALA A 132 4.89 -2.23 9.96
N VAL A 133 4.58 -2.10 11.26
CA VAL A 133 5.56 -2.16 12.35
C VAL A 133 6.24 -3.53 12.38
N ILE A 134 5.42 -4.57 12.22
CA ILE A 134 5.83 -5.97 12.13
C ILE A 134 5.37 -6.50 10.78
N THR A 135 6.32 -6.98 9.99
CA THR A 135 6.07 -7.69 8.73
C THR A 135 6.61 -9.10 8.82
N VAL A 136 5.77 -10.11 8.57
CA VAL A 136 6.19 -11.51 8.41
C VAL A 136 5.61 -12.04 7.11
N GLN A 137 6.48 -12.52 6.23
CA GLN A 137 6.11 -12.97 4.88
C GLN A 137 6.57 -14.41 4.66
N GLY A 138 5.63 -15.32 4.47
CA GLY A 138 5.85 -16.60 3.82
C GLY A 138 6.31 -16.42 2.36
N LYS A 139 6.74 -17.51 1.74
CA LYS A 139 7.14 -17.50 0.33
C LYS A 139 5.92 -17.70 -0.55
N GLU A 140 5.48 -16.64 -1.22
CA GLU A 140 4.50 -16.75 -2.29
C GLU A 140 5.02 -17.58 -3.47
N ASP A 141 4.11 -18.21 -4.18
CA ASP A 141 4.42 -18.88 -5.43
C ASP A 141 4.61 -17.84 -6.56
N PRO A 142 5.71 -17.91 -7.32
CA PRO A 142 5.95 -16.95 -8.40
C PRO A 142 5.01 -17.13 -9.61
N HIS A 143 4.27 -18.24 -9.70
CA HIS A 143 3.40 -18.56 -10.83
C HIS A 143 1.91 -18.57 -10.48
N ASP A 144 1.57 -18.43 -9.20
CA ASP A 144 0.20 -18.42 -8.72
C ASP A 144 0.10 -17.45 -7.54
N GLU A 145 -0.48 -16.27 -7.81
CA GLU A 145 -0.61 -15.20 -6.83
C GLU A 145 -1.44 -15.60 -5.61
N MET A 146 -2.26 -16.65 -5.70
CA MET A 146 -3.09 -17.13 -4.59
C MET A 146 -2.35 -18.17 -3.75
N ARG A 147 -1.25 -18.72 -4.25
CA ARG A 147 -0.57 -19.86 -3.62
C ARG A 147 0.61 -19.42 -2.77
N ILE A 148 0.70 -20.01 -1.59
CA ILE A 148 1.88 -19.93 -0.73
C ILE A 148 2.68 -21.21 -0.90
N SER A 149 3.94 -21.09 -1.33
CA SER A 149 4.84 -22.23 -1.54
C SER A 149 5.56 -22.63 -0.23
N ARG A 150 5.77 -21.69 0.69
CA ARG A 150 6.24 -21.95 2.07
C ARG A 150 5.55 -21.01 3.05
N HIS A 151 4.85 -21.55 4.03
CA HIS A 151 4.29 -20.74 5.10
C HIS A 151 5.34 -20.36 6.15
N ALA A 152 5.17 -19.21 6.80
CA ALA A 152 5.79 -18.91 8.08
C ALA A 152 4.90 -19.44 9.22
N HIS A 153 5.44 -20.18 10.19
CA HIS A 153 4.64 -20.93 11.15
C HIS A 153 4.68 -20.36 12.57
N ARG A 154 3.54 -20.38 13.27
CA ARG A 154 3.42 -20.02 14.70
C ARG A 154 3.93 -18.61 14.98
N ILE A 155 3.15 -17.63 14.52
CA ILE A 155 3.45 -16.20 14.64
C ILE A 155 2.55 -15.59 15.71
N MET A 156 3.14 -14.99 16.74
CA MET A 156 2.42 -14.35 17.83
C MET A 156 2.70 -12.85 17.89
N ILE A 157 1.65 -12.04 17.91
CA ILE A 157 1.68 -10.61 18.23
C ILE A 157 0.82 -10.42 19.48
N LYS A 158 1.40 -9.90 20.57
CA LYS A 158 0.71 -9.84 21.87
C LYS A 158 0.98 -8.55 22.61
N ASN A 159 -0.06 -7.97 23.21
CA ASN A 159 0.04 -6.76 24.05
C ASN A 159 0.73 -5.58 23.33
N CYS A 160 0.59 -5.48 22.00
CA CYS A 160 1.20 -4.42 21.21
C CYS A 160 0.28 -3.19 21.13
N ARG A 161 0.87 -2.00 20.91
CA ARG A 161 0.10 -0.77 20.67
C ARG A 161 0.68 0.02 19.51
N PHE A 162 0.00 0.04 18.37
CA PHE A 162 0.42 0.77 17.18
C PHE A 162 -0.57 1.87 16.86
N GLU A 163 -0.12 3.13 16.92
CA GLU A 163 -0.99 4.29 16.79
C GLU A 163 -0.67 5.06 15.52
N ASN A 164 -1.67 5.28 14.69
CA ASN A 164 -1.50 5.90 13.38
C ASN A 164 -0.35 5.23 12.61
N CYS A 165 -0.31 3.90 12.62
CA CYS A 165 0.71 3.12 11.95
C CYS A 165 0.07 2.38 10.78
N GLY A 166 0.71 2.44 9.63
CA GLY A 166 0.26 1.77 8.42
C GLY A 166 0.47 2.65 7.22
N LYS A 167 0.44 2.00 6.06
CA LYS A 167 0.54 2.69 4.78
C LYS A 167 -0.61 3.68 4.61
N PHE A 168 -0.29 4.91 4.25
CA PHE A 168 -1.32 5.86 3.84
C PHE A 168 -1.96 5.39 2.52
N MET A 169 -3.28 5.45 2.50
CA MET A 169 -4.10 5.16 1.34
C MET A 169 -5.04 6.33 1.12
N TRP A 170 -5.18 6.73 -0.15
CA TRP A 170 -6.19 7.73 -0.50
C TRP A 170 -7.58 7.14 -0.32
N ASP A 171 -8.55 7.96 0.03
CA ASP A 171 -9.96 7.55 -0.06
C ASP A 171 -10.24 7.09 -1.49
N TYR A 172 -11.04 6.02 -1.63
CA TYR A 172 -11.39 5.44 -2.93
C TYR A 172 -11.93 6.53 -3.87
N GLY A 173 -11.16 6.86 -4.91
CA GLY A 173 -11.56 7.87 -5.91
C GLY A 173 -10.94 9.24 -5.71
N TYR A 174 -10.25 9.52 -4.60
CA TYR A 174 -9.89 10.89 -4.24
C TYR A 174 -8.95 11.57 -5.25
N LEU A 175 -7.85 10.91 -5.64
CA LEU A 175 -6.95 11.48 -6.66
C LEU A 175 -7.62 11.62 -8.03
N TRP A 176 -8.54 10.72 -8.38
CA TRP A 176 -9.31 10.80 -9.62
C TRP A 176 -10.31 11.96 -9.58
N GLN A 177 -11.01 12.16 -8.46
CA GLN A 177 -11.92 13.30 -8.28
C GLN A 177 -11.18 14.63 -8.47
N ILE A 178 -10.00 14.77 -7.86
CA ILE A 178 -9.16 15.96 -8.04
C ILE A 178 -8.69 16.10 -9.50
N THR A 179 -8.32 15.00 -10.14
CA THR A 179 -7.83 15.03 -11.54
C THR A 179 -8.93 15.39 -12.53
N VAL A 180 -10.15 14.89 -12.33
CA VAL A 180 -11.29 15.10 -13.24
C VAL A 180 -12.02 16.42 -12.95
N TRP A 181 -12.09 16.85 -11.69
CA TRP A 181 -12.70 18.12 -11.25
C TRP A 181 -11.70 18.96 -10.44
N PRO A 182 -10.62 19.47 -11.06
CA PRO A 182 -9.58 20.22 -10.34
C PRO A 182 -10.08 21.53 -9.74
N ASP A 183 -11.13 22.12 -10.32
CA ASP A 183 -11.69 23.41 -9.90
C ASP A 183 -12.36 23.35 -8.52
N ASP A 184 -12.84 22.16 -8.12
CA ASP A 184 -13.49 21.93 -6.83
C ASP A 184 -12.50 21.71 -5.67
N ASN A 185 -11.19 21.74 -5.97
CA ASN A 185 -10.13 21.32 -5.05
C ASN A 185 -9.11 22.44 -4.82
N ARG A 186 -8.41 22.40 -3.68
CA ARG A 186 -7.39 23.41 -3.32
C ARG A 186 -6.10 23.21 -4.12
N PRO A 187 -5.26 24.25 -4.28
CA PRO A 187 -3.98 24.14 -4.99
C PRO A 187 -3.08 22.99 -4.50
N ALA A 188 -3.00 22.76 -3.19
CA ALA A 188 -2.19 21.67 -2.62
C ALA A 188 -2.74 20.28 -2.96
N GLU A 189 -4.07 20.10 -2.98
CA GLU A 189 -4.71 18.84 -3.37
C GLU A 189 -4.44 18.55 -4.86
N ARG A 190 -4.52 19.57 -5.72
CA ARG A 190 -4.15 19.46 -7.13
C ARG A 190 -2.69 19.09 -7.34
N GLU A 191 -1.77 19.65 -6.56
CA GLU A 191 -0.35 19.29 -6.62
C GLU A 191 -0.12 17.82 -6.24
N HIS A 192 -0.83 17.32 -5.23
CA HIS A 192 -0.78 15.90 -4.88
C HIS A 192 -1.30 14.99 -5.99
N ALA A 193 -2.44 15.32 -6.60
CA ALA A 193 -2.96 14.56 -7.73
C ALA A 193 -2.04 14.62 -8.95
N ALA A 194 -1.44 15.76 -9.24
CA ALA A 194 -0.43 15.90 -10.29
C ALA A 194 0.79 14.98 -10.07
N ARG A 195 1.16 14.75 -8.80
CA ARG A 195 2.34 13.96 -8.44
C ARG A 195 2.07 12.46 -8.30
N TYR A 196 0.90 12.08 -7.77
CA TYR A 196 0.65 10.71 -7.32
C TYR A 196 -0.45 9.96 -8.09
N PHE A 197 -1.14 10.62 -9.02
CA PHE A 197 -2.07 9.95 -9.95
C PHE A 197 -1.32 9.27 -11.11
N ARG A 198 -1.96 8.29 -11.77
CA ARG A 198 -1.44 7.58 -12.95
C ARG A 198 -1.52 8.45 -14.21
N HIS A 199 -0.71 9.51 -14.28
CA HIS A 199 -0.63 10.38 -15.47
C HIS A 199 -0.08 9.67 -16.70
N ASP A 200 0.55 8.50 -16.54
CA ASP A 200 0.88 7.60 -17.64
C ASP A 200 -0.35 7.04 -18.38
N LEU A 201 -1.53 7.09 -17.75
CA LEU A 201 -2.81 6.71 -18.35
C LEU A 201 -3.59 7.91 -18.91
N VAL A 202 -3.05 9.13 -18.77
CA VAL A 202 -3.71 10.36 -19.23
C VAL A 202 -3.19 10.72 -20.62
N HIS A 203 -4.10 10.84 -21.58
CA HIS A 203 -3.77 11.24 -22.95
C HIS A 203 -4.37 12.60 -23.27
N GLY A 204 -3.59 13.42 -23.97
CA GLY A 204 -4.03 14.70 -24.53
C GLY A 204 -2.87 15.68 -24.74
N PRO A 205 -3.18 16.88 -25.24
CA PRO A 205 -4.51 17.39 -25.56
C PRO A 205 -5.18 16.59 -26.69
N LEU A 206 -6.50 16.45 -26.62
CA LEU A 206 -7.31 15.76 -27.63
C LEU A 206 -7.85 16.75 -28.65
N ARG A 207 -8.00 16.32 -29.90
CA ARG A 207 -8.81 17.03 -30.89
C ARG A 207 -10.09 16.24 -31.15
N ILE A 208 -11.22 16.87 -30.89
CA ILE A 208 -12.57 16.34 -31.14
C ILE A 208 -13.34 17.41 -31.90
N GLU A 209 -13.88 17.05 -33.06
CA GLU A 209 -14.60 17.98 -33.92
C GLU A 209 -16.11 17.69 -33.93
N SER A 210 -16.90 18.76 -34.06
CA SER A 210 -18.34 18.62 -34.23
C SER A 210 -18.69 17.74 -35.42
N SER A 211 -19.64 16.83 -35.24
CA SER A 211 -20.10 15.86 -36.26
C SER A 211 -19.06 14.83 -36.72
N ASP A 212 -17.87 14.78 -36.12
CA ASP A 212 -16.94 13.66 -36.24
C ASP A 212 -17.31 12.58 -35.19
N ASP A 213 -16.78 11.37 -35.34
CA ASP A 213 -16.88 10.28 -34.37
C ASP A 213 -15.52 9.79 -33.85
N ARG A 214 -14.45 10.49 -34.24
CA ARG A 214 -13.06 10.22 -33.86
C ARG A 214 -12.55 11.19 -32.80
N ILE A 215 -11.79 10.66 -31.86
CA ILE A 215 -11.00 11.40 -30.89
C ILE A 215 -9.54 11.31 -31.33
N TRP A 216 -8.96 12.42 -31.77
CA TRP A 216 -7.62 12.47 -32.33
C TRP A 216 -6.57 12.82 -31.26
N PHE A 217 -5.50 12.04 -31.20
CA PHE A 217 -4.34 12.24 -30.31
C PHE A 217 -3.18 11.31 -30.72
N ASP A 218 -2.01 11.45 -30.09
CA ASP A 218 -0.93 10.47 -30.24
C ASP A 218 -1.33 9.13 -29.59
N ASN A 219 -1.77 8.20 -30.44
CA ASN A 219 -2.15 6.83 -30.08
C ASN A 219 -1.19 5.82 -30.74
N THR A 220 0.09 6.19 -30.90
CA THR A 220 1.12 5.34 -31.52
C THR A 220 1.35 4.03 -30.77
N THR A 221 1.01 3.98 -29.48
CA THR A 221 0.75 2.75 -28.74
C THR A 221 -0.78 2.61 -28.60
N PRO A 222 -1.45 1.89 -29.53
CA PRO A 222 -2.90 1.93 -29.61
C PRO A 222 -3.56 1.45 -28.33
N LEU A 223 -4.53 2.23 -27.84
CA LEU A 223 -5.39 1.78 -26.75
C LEU A 223 -6.06 0.45 -27.11
N PRO A 224 -6.13 -0.52 -26.18
CA PRO A 224 -6.85 -1.75 -26.40
C PRO A 224 -8.36 -1.48 -26.55
N LEU A 225 -9.03 -2.28 -27.39
CA LEU A 225 -10.48 -2.27 -27.47
C LEU A 225 -11.06 -2.70 -26.11
N THR A 226 -12.21 -2.13 -25.76
CA THR A 226 -12.89 -2.49 -24.51
C THR A 226 -13.40 -3.93 -24.62
N PRO A 227 -12.92 -4.85 -23.77
CA PRO A 227 -13.30 -6.26 -23.82
C PRO A 227 -14.74 -6.44 -23.35
N ARG A 228 -15.44 -7.40 -23.95
CA ARG A 228 -16.70 -7.90 -23.42
C ARG A 228 -16.39 -8.86 -22.27
N HIS A 229 -16.61 -8.41 -21.05
CA HIS A 229 -16.59 -9.25 -19.86
C HIS A 229 -18.01 -9.59 -19.44
N GLU A 230 -18.20 -10.81 -18.92
CA GLU A 230 -19.45 -11.26 -18.30
C GLU A 230 -19.27 -11.38 -16.78
N GLY A 231 -20.38 -11.32 -16.04
CA GLY A 231 -20.36 -11.47 -14.58
C GLY A 231 -19.64 -10.32 -13.85
N PRO A 232 -18.98 -10.58 -12.71
CA PRO A 232 -18.37 -9.55 -11.86
C PRO A 232 -17.29 -8.69 -12.55
N GLU A 233 -16.62 -9.24 -13.57
CA GLU A 233 -15.57 -8.52 -14.34
C GLU A 233 -16.16 -7.46 -15.29
N ALA A 234 -17.45 -7.56 -15.65
CA ALA A 234 -18.13 -6.63 -16.56
C ALA A 234 -18.13 -5.18 -16.06
N LEU A 235 -18.08 -4.99 -14.74
CA LEU A 235 -18.21 -3.68 -14.08
C LEU A 235 -16.86 -3.07 -13.66
N ARG A 236 -15.75 -3.75 -13.92
CA ARG A 236 -14.44 -3.34 -13.40
C ARG A 236 -13.75 -2.24 -14.22
N GLY A 237 -14.28 -1.87 -15.39
CA GLY A 237 -13.75 -0.75 -16.17
C GLY A 237 -12.45 -1.07 -16.92
N HIS A 238 -12.13 -2.34 -17.15
CA HIS A 238 -10.96 -2.74 -17.95
C HIS A 238 -11.01 -2.12 -19.34
N HIS A 239 -9.99 -1.34 -19.70
CA HIS A 239 -9.88 -0.66 -20.99
C HIS A 239 -11.04 0.30 -21.34
N TRP A 240 -11.89 0.64 -20.37
CA TRP A 240 -12.80 1.78 -20.52
C TRP A 240 -12.00 3.07 -20.42
N ILE A 241 -12.52 4.15 -21.00
CA ILE A 241 -11.93 5.49 -20.88
C ILE A 241 -12.93 6.46 -20.23
N CYS A 242 -12.44 7.58 -19.70
CA CYS A 242 -13.28 8.76 -19.44
C CYS A 242 -12.68 10.03 -20.02
N LEU A 243 -13.53 10.99 -20.40
CA LEU A 243 -13.14 12.30 -20.93
C LEU A 243 -13.25 13.38 -19.84
N PHE A 244 -12.29 14.30 -19.81
CA PHE A 244 -12.23 15.42 -18.86
C PHE A 244 -11.44 16.60 -19.46
N GLY A 245 -11.25 17.68 -18.70
CA GLY A 245 -10.62 18.91 -19.17
C GLY A 245 -11.63 20.05 -19.31
N ASP A 246 -11.37 21.00 -20.20
CA ASP A 246 -12.16 22.23 -20.34
C ASP A 246 -13.54 22.00 -20.99
N SER A 247 -13.76 22.45 -22.23
CA SER A 247 -15.06 22.43 -22.89
C SER A 247 -15.27 21.10 -23.64
N LEU A 248 -16.07 20.20 -23.07
CA LEU A 248 -16.44 18.93 -23.71
C LEU A 248 -17.62 19.11 -24.69
N PRO A 249 -17.74 18.28 -25.75
CA PRO A 249 -18.95 18.23 -26.57
C PRO A 249 -20.21 18.01 -25.72
N ALA A 250 -21.36 18.53 -26.16
CA ALA A 250 -22.58 18.58 -25.35
C ALA A 250 -23.15 17.20 -24.98
N ASN A 251 -22.83 16.16 -25.76
CA ASN A 251 -23.21 14.77 -25.52
C ASN A 251 -22.13 13.94 -24.81
N ILE A 252 -21.05 14.59 -24.34
CA ILE A 252 -20.02 13.97 -23.51
C ILE A 252 -20.18 14.44 -22.06
N VAL A 253 -20.24 13.48 -21.15
CA VAL A 253 -20.31 13.72 -19.72
C VAL A 253 -18.92 13.56 -19.13
N ARG A 254 -18.43 14.62 -18.48
CA ARG A 254 -17.13 14.63 -17.78
C ARG A 254 -17.05 13.46 -16.79
N GLY A 255 -15.96 12.68 -16.85
CA GLY A 255 -15.73 11.55 -15.96
C GLY A 255 -16.58 10.30 -16.22
N ARG A 256 -17.50 10.33 -17.18
CA ARG A 256 -18.29 9.14 -17.56
C ARG A 256 -17.43 8.13 -18.33
N GLN A 257 -17.76 6.85 -18.16
CA GLN A 257 -17.09 5.76 -18.86
C GLN A 257 -17.61 5.61 -20.30
N TYR A 258 -16.69 5.42 -21.24
CA TYR A 258 -16.97 5.12 -22.64
C TYR A 258 -16.14 3.93 -23.11
N ALA A 259 -16.73 3.07 -23.95
CA ALA A 259 -16.06 1.92 -24.51
C ALA A 259 -15.25 2.34 -25.74
N VAL A 260 -14.00 1.87 -25.84
CA VAL A 260 -13.16 1.98 -27.04
C VAL A 260 -13.58 0.88 -28.01
N ILE A 261 -14.13 1.27 -29.16
CA ILE A 261 -14.64 0.35 -30.18
C ILE A 261 -13.77 0.31 -31.45
N GLU A 262 -12.91 1.31 -31.62
CA GLU A 262 -11.89 1.35 -32.67
C GLU A 262 -10.66 2.09 -32.14
N SER A 263 -9.47 1.62 -32.51
CA SER A 263 -8.19 2.20 -32.09
C SER A 263 -7.21 2.19 -33.26
N ALA A 264 -6.85 3.38 -33.72
CA ALA A 264 -5.90 3.64 -34.80
C ALA A 264 -4.72 4.48 -34.27
N PRO A 265 -3.57 4.55 -34.97
CA PRO A 265 -2.37 5.22 -34.46
C PRO A 265 -2.54 6.70 -34.09
N ASP A 266 -3.55 7.37 -34.63
CA ASP A 266 -3.81 8.80 -34.48
C ASP A 266 -5.21 9.12 -33.95
N TYR A 267 -6.06 8.10 -33.74
CA TYR A 267 -7.39 8.30 -33.16
C TYR A 267 -7.97 7.06 -32.47
N VAL A 268 -9.01 7.27 -31.69
CA VAL A 268 -9.95 6.22 -31.26
C VAL A 268 -11.39 6.61 -31.60
N ARG A 269 -12.28 5.62 -31.70
CA ARG A 269 -13.73 5.83 -31.69
C ARG A 269 -14.32 5.18 -30.46
N ILE A 270 -15.35 5.81 -29.91
CA ILE A 270 -15.96 5.40 -28.65
C ILE A 270 -17.47 5.20 -28.77
N ALA A 271 -18.03 4.46 -27.82
CA ALA A 271 -19.47 4.28 -27.66
C ALA A 271 -19.87 4.33 -26.18
N GLU A 272 -21.17 4.57 -25.90
CA GLU A 272 -21.68 4.58 -24.52
C GLU A 272 -21.66 3.21 -23.84
N LYS A 273 -21.66 2.15 -24.65
CA LYS A 273 -21.60 0.75 -24.22
C LYS A 273 -20.98 -0.09 -25.32
N ILE A 274 -20.56 -1.30 -24.96
CA ILE A 274 -20.08 -2.29 -25.93
C ILE A 274 -21.21 -2.59 -26.92
N ASP A 275 -20.86 -2.71 -28.21
CA ASP A 275 -21.75 -2.94 -29.37
C ASP A 275 -22.75 -1.82 -29.70
N ALA A 276 -22.71 -0.69 -28.98
CA ALA A 276 -23.39 0.50 -29.45
C ALA A 276 -22.66 1.12 -30.66
N PRO A 277 -23.38 1.83 -31.54
CA PRO A 277 -22.75 2.54 -32.63
C PRO A 277 -21.76 3.60 -32.11
N PRO A 278 -20.75 3.95 -32.92
CA PRO A 278 -19.84 5.05 -32.64
C PRO A 278 -20.60 6.34 -32.28
N LEU A 279 -20.14 7.00 -31.23
CA LEU A 279 -20.69 8.27 -30.78
C LEU A 279 -20.24 9.39 -31.73
N VAL A 280 -21.21 10.11 -32.30
CA VAL A 280 -20.96 11.33 -33.10
C VAL A 280 -21.02 12.54 -32.19
N PHE A 281 -19.99 13.40 -32.20
CA PHE A 281 -19.84 14.48 -31.23
C PHE A 281 -20.73 15.69 -31.52
N ALA A 282 -21.46 16.15 -30.51
CA ALA A 282 -22.30 17.34 -30.55
C ALA A 282 -21.49 18.58 -30.11
N GLY A 283 -20.54 19.00 -30.94
CA GLY A 283 -19.68 20.16 -30.71
C GLY A 283 -18.19 19.83 -30.74
N THR A 284 -17.37 20.87 -30.95
CA THR A 284 -15.90 20.78 -30.93
C THR A 284 -15.39 20.93 -29.49
N ALA A 285 -14.39 20.12 -29.12
CA ALA A 285 -13.76 20.18 -27.81
C ALA A 285 -12.83 21.39 -27.63
N GLY A 286 -12.65 21.82 -26.39
CA GLY A 286 -11.65 22.81 -26.00
C GLY A 286 -10.21 22.27 -26.06
N PRO A 287 -9.21 23.17 -26.02
CA PRO A 287 -7.80 22.81 -26.24
C PRO A 287 -7.18 21.98 -25.11
N ASN A 288 -7.80 21.91 -23.92
CA ASN A 288 -7.27 21.16 -22.78
C ASN A 288 -8.06 19.89 -22.47
N VAL A 289 -8.93 19.45 -23.38
CA VAL A 289 -9.62 18.17 -23.25
C VAL A 289 -8.61 17.01 -23.27
N LYS A 290 -8.81 16.07 -22.36
CA LYS A 290 -7.96 14.90 -22.11
C LYS A 290 -8.85 13.67 -21.90
N LEU A 291 -8.25 12.49 -22.01
CA LEU A 291 -8.87 11.24 -21.58
C LEU A 291 -7.99 10.52 -20.57
N ILE A 292 -8.62 9.72 -19.72
CA ILE A 292 -7.95 8.73 -18.86
C ILE A 292 -8.27 7.36 -19.46
N ALA A 293 -7.25 6.60 -19.82
CA ALA A 293 -7.39 5.25 -20.35
C ALA A 293 -7.30 4.19 -19.25
N ASN A 294 -7.85 3.00 -19.55
CA ASN A 294 -7.87 1.85 -18.66
C ASN A 294 -8.35 2.21 -17.24
N LEU A 295 -9.64 2.54 -17.14
CA LEU A 295 -10.22 3.00 -15.88
C LEU A 295 -10.07 1.98 -14.74
N PHE A 296 -9.97 0.68 -15.01
CA PHE A 296 -9.63 -0.30 -13.96
C PHE A 296 -8.27 0.01 -13.32
N GLU A 297 -7.22 0.18 -14.11
CA GLU A 297 -5.87 0.49 -13.61
C GLU A 297 -5.80 1.88 -12.99
N ALA A 298 -6.46 2.87 -13.60
CA ALA A 298 -6.58 4.21 -13.02
C ALA A 298 -7.38 4.19 -11.70
N HIS A 299 -8.34 3.27 -11.57
CA HIS A 299 -9.15 3.04 -10.38
C HIS A 299 -8.39 2.24 -9.31
N LEU A 300 -7.57 1.26 -9.67
CA LEU A 300 -6.70 0.57 -8.71
C LEU A 300 -5.60 1.49 -8.16
N ALA A 301 -5.17 2.49 -8.92
CA ALA A 301 -4.34 3.56 -8.39
C ALA A 301 -5.03 4.47 -7.36
N LEU A 302 -6.32 4.24 -7.06
CA LEU A 302 -7.09 5.06 -6.12
C LEU A 302 -6.86 4.72 -4.65
N PHE A 303 -6.36 3.53 -4.31
CA PHE A 303 -6.10 3.19 -2.90
C PHE A 303 -4.64 3.37 -2.53
N SER A 304 -3.70 3.41 -3.48
CA SER A 304 -2.27 3.55 -3.18
C SER A 304 -1.61 4.60 -4.08
N PRO A 305 -0.88 5.58 -3.50
CA PRO A 305 -0.09 6.54 -4.29
C PRO A 305 0.85 5.84 -5.27
N VAL A 306 1.07 6.43 -6.46
CA VAL A 306 2.06 5.92 -7.40
C VAL A 306 3.44 5.77 -6.73
N GLY A 307 4.03 4.59 -6.92
CA GLY A 307 5.33 4.25 -6.35
C GLY A 307 5.29 3.91 -4.86
N ALA A 308 4.12 3.62 -4.28
CA ALA A 308 4.05 3.12 -2.91
C ALA A 308 4.58 1.68 -2.78
N GLY A 309 5.12 1.33 -1.61
CA GLY A 309 5.74 0.03 -1.35
C GLY A 309 4.75 -1.06 -0.91
N PRO A 310 5.22 -2.31 -0.76
CA PRO A 310 4.48 -3.42 -0.17
C PRO A 310 4.36 -3.26 1.35
N GLY A 311 3.43 -3.97 1.98
CA GLY A 311 3.13 -3.82 3.40
C GLY A 311 1.99 -2.84 3.62
N LYS A 312 0.86 -3.37 4.08
CA LYS A 312 -0.34 -2.64 4.47
C LYS A 312 -0.58 -2.87 5.97
N GLY A 313 -1.43 -2.05 6.58
CA GLY A 313 -1.75 -2.23 8.00
C GLY A 313 -0.68 -1.73 8.96
N ALA A 314 -1.06 -1.64 10.23
CA ALA A 314 -0.13 -1.44 11.35
C ALA A 314 0.81 -2.65 11.53
N PHE A 315 0.39 -3.83 11.04
CA PHE A 315 1.21 -5.02 10.85
C PHE A 315 0.78 -5.76 9.57
N ASP A 316 1.72 -6.50 8.97
CA ASP A 316 1.58 -7.17 7.68
C ASP A 316 1.99 -8.65 7.81
N LEU A 317 1.02 -9.55 7.76
CA LEU A 317 1.23 -10.99 7.83
C LEU A 317 0.76 -11.62 6.53
N VAL A 318 1.69 -12.14 5.73
CA VAL A 318 1.39 -12.75 4.43
C VAL A 318 1.86 -14.18 4.43
N GLY A 319 1.00 -15.14 4.08
CA GLY A 319 1.37 -16.55 4.00
C GLY A 319 1.80 -17.16 5.33
N CYS A 320 1.21 -16.74 6.45
CA CYS A 320 1.51 -17.30 7.78
C CYS A 320 0.52 -18.42 8.15
N GLN A 321 0.95 -19.40 8.95
CA GLN A 321 0.09 -20.46 9.49
C GLN A 321 0.24 -20.57 11.01
N GLY A 322 -0.86 -20.63 11.73
CA GLY A 322 -0.87 -20.59 13.20
C GLY A 322 -0.56 -19.18 13.68
N VAL A 323 -1.43 -18.24 13.34
CA VAL A 323 -1.27 -16.82 13.71
C VAL A 323 -2.06 -16.55 14.97
N THR A 324 -1.47 -15.86 15.94
CA THR A 324 -2.20 -15.32 17.10
C THR A 324 -1.91 -13.84 17.25
N VAL A 325 -2.95 -13.02 17.18
CA VAL A 325 -2.87 -11.59 17.52
C VAL A 325 -3.79 -11.35 18.69
N SER A 326 -3.24 -10.96 19.84
CA SER A 326 -4.03 -10.82 21.06
C SER A 326 -3.73 -9.60 21.91
N ASN A 327 -4.77 -9.12 22.60
CA ASN A 327 -4.69 -8.08 23.63
C ASN A 327 -3.94 -6.82 23.17
N SER A 328 -4.05 -6.49 21.88
CA SER A 328 -3.30 -5.40 21.25
C SER A 328 -4.23 -4.26 20.83
N SER A 329 -3.68 -3.06 20.66
CA SER A 329 -4.43 -1.87 20.24
C SER A 329 -3.84 -1.29 18.96
N PHE A 330 -4.67 -1.02 17.97
CA PHE A 330 -4.22 -0.57 16.65
C PHE A 330 -5.04 0.62 16.12
N SER A 331 -4.36 1.57 15.47
CA SER A 331 -4.97 2.54 14.58
C SER A 331 -4.08 2.86 13.39
N ALA A 332 -4.69 3.20 12.26
CA ALA A 332 -4.00 3.50 11.01
C ALA A 332 -4.68 4.63 10.21
N PRO A 333 -3.90 5.41 9.45
CA PRO A 333 -4.45 6.34 8.46
C PRO A 333 -4.96 5.64 7.18
N GLY A 334 -4.69 4.34 7.02
CA GLY A 334 -5.23 3.48 5.96
C GLY A 334 -5.94 2.27 6.57
N ASP A 335 -5.66 1.06 6.06
CA ASP A 335 -6.10 -0.19 6.69
C ASP A 335 -5.38 -0.39 8.03
N THR A 336 -6.08 -0.92 9.03
CA THR A 336 -5.49 -1.13 10.36
C THR A 336 -4.61 -2.38 10.43
N MET A 337 -4.93 -3.43 9.67
CA MET A 337 -4.16 -4.66 9.62
C MET A 337 -4.21 -5.29 8.24
N HIS A 338 -3.18 -6.05 7.90
CA HIS A 338 -3.15 -6.85 6.68
C HIS A 338 -2.76 -8.28 7.03
N ILE A 339 -3.73 -9.18 6.95
CA ILE A 339 -3.52 -10.63 7.11
C ILE A 339 -3.95 -11.27 5.79
N GLN A 340 -3.01 -11.80 5.03
CA GLN A 340 -3.26 -12.27 3.67
C GLN A 340 -2.72 -13.69 3.48
N LYS A 341 -3.51 -14.55 2.84
CA LYS A 341 -3.16 -15.95 2.53
C LYS A 341 -2.73 -16.73 3.77
N CYS A 342 -3.27 -16.37 4.93
CA CYS A 342 -2.90 -16.95 6.22
C CYS A 342 -3.87 -18.06 6.63
N ARG A 343 -3.40 -18.98 7.49
CA ARG A 343 -4.18 -20.11 7.99
C ARG A 343 -4.13 -20.19 9.51
N ASP A 344 -5.18 -20.74 10.11
CA ASP A 344 -5.28 -21.01 11.54
C ASP A 344 -5.00 -19.73 12.35
N ILE A 345 -5.86 -18.73 12.15
CA ILE A 345 -5.71 -17.37 12.70
C ILE A 345 -6.58 -17.26 13.95
N HIS A 346 -6.00 -16.76 15.03
CA HIS A 346 -6.72 -16.41 16.24
C HIS A 346 -6.50 -14.92 16.55
N PHE A 347 -7.56 -14.13 16.38
CA PHE A 347 -7.56 -12.69 16.59
C PHE A 347 -8.46 -12.36 17.78
N VAL A 348 -7.87 -12.13 18.96
CA VAL A 348 -8.64 -12.10 20.23
C VAL A 348 -8.29 -10.95 21.17
N GLY A 349 -9.29 -10.29 21.76
CA GLY A 349 -9.05 -9.28 22.80
C GLY A 349 -8.43 -7.99 22.29
N ASN A 350 -8.45 -7.72 20.99
CA ASN A 350 -7.79 -6.54 20.41
C ASN A 350 -8.73 -5.33 20.35
N ARG A 351 -8.14 -4.14 20.30
CA ARG A 351 -8.87 -2.87 20.17
C ARG A 351 -8.47 -2.14 18.90
N ILE A 352 -9.43 -1.77 18.07
CA ILE A 352 -9.17 -0.93 16.89
C ILE A 352 -9.70 0.48 17.18
N THR A 353 -8.80 1.41 17.42
CA THR A 353 -9.16 2.76 17.87
C THR A 353 -9.33 3.77 16.74
N GLY A 354 -9.01 3.38 15.50
CA GLY A 354 -9.28 4.20 14.31
C GLY A 354 -8.73 3.60 13.02
N SER A 355 -9.56 3.55 11.98
CA SER A 355 -9.19 3.17 10.61
C SER A 355 -9.85 4.16 9.66
N ARG A 356 -9.10 4.85 8.81
CA ARG A 356 -9.70 5.79 7.82
C ARG A 356 -10.23 5.06 6.59
N MET A 357 -9.57 3.97 6.18
CA MET A 357 -10.04 3.11 5.10
C MET A 357 -10.74 1.87 5.68
N GLY A 358 -11.88 1.52 5.08
CA GLY A 358 -12.98 0.77 5.67
C GLY A 358 -12.75 -0.68 6.12
N ALA A 359 -11.51 -1.20 6.12
CA ALA A 359 -11.23 -2.52 6.65
C ALA A 359 -10.64 -2.44 8.06
N PHE A 360 -11.51 -2.66 9.05
CA PHE A 360 -11.09 -2.87 10.44
C PHE A 360 -10.33 -4.20 10.56
N PHE A 361 -10.78 -5.24 9.85
CA PHE A 361 -10.14 -6.55 9.73
C PHE A 361 -10.13 -6.96 8.25
N LEU A 362 -8.94 -6.98 7.66
CA LEU A 362 -8.73 -7.45 6.29
C LEU A 362 -8.02 -8.80 6.35
N ALA A 363 -8.81 -9.87 6.19
CA ALA A 363 -8.33 -11.23 6.00
C ALA A 363 -8.60 -11.66 4.56
N GLU A 364 -7.60 -11.52 3.71
CA GLU A 364 -7.68 -11.85 2.29
C GLU A 364 -7.18 -13.27 2.05
N PHE A 365 -7.98 -14.12 1.40
CA PHE A 365 -7.60 -15.50 1.08
C PHE A 365 -7.15 -16.32 2.30
N CYS A 366 -7.72 -16.01 3.47
CA CYS A 366 -7.40 -16.67 4.72
C CYS A 366 -8.31 -17.89 4.98
N GLU A 367 -7.80 -18.87 5.71
CA GLU A 367 -8.55 -20.06 6.14
C GLU A 367 -8.52 -20.20 7.67
N ASN A 368 -9.60 -20.71 8.26
CA ASN A 368 -9.70 -21.00 9.70
C ASN A 368 -9.39 -19.79 10.62
N ALA A 369 -10.10 -18.68 10.42
CA ALA A 369 -10.00 -17.50 11.28
C ALA A 369 -11.02 -17.53 12.43
N LEU A 370 -10.53 -17.46 13.66
CA LEU A 370 -11.31 -17.25 14.88
C LEU A 370 -11.11 -15.80 15.35
N VAL A 371 -12.21 -15.04 15.43
CA VAL A 371 -12.21 -13.61 15.79
C VAL A 371 -13.13 -13.41 16.98
N GLU A 372 -12.57 -13.13 18.16
CA GLU A 372 -13.31 -13.11 19.43
C GLU A 372 -12.92 -11.92 20.31
N GLU A 373 -13.87 -11.35 21.06
CA GLU A 373 -13.59 -10.34 22.10
C GLU A 373 -12.82 -9.08 21.60
N ASN A 374 -13.04 -8.64 20.35
CA ASN A 374 -12.40 -7.43 19.81
C ASN A 374 -13.34 -6.21 19.88
N PHE A 375 -12.78 -5.00 20.10
CA PHE A 375 -13.53 -3.76 20.39
C PHE A 375 -13.14 -2.56 19.53
#